data_AF-A0A955KY55-F1
#
_entry.id   AF-A0A955KY55-F1
#
_cell.length_a   1.000
_cell.length_b   1.000
_cell.length_c   1.000
_cell.angle_alpha   90.00
_cell.angle_beta   90.00
_cell.angle_gamma   90.00
#
_symmetry.space_group_name_H-M   'P 1'
#
loop_
_entity.id
_entity.type
_entity.pdbx_description
1 polymer ?
#
loop_
_entity_poly.entity_id
_entity_poly.type
_entity_poly.pdbx_seq_one_letter_code
_entity_poly.pdbx_strand_id
1 'polypeptide(L)'
;MNEVPQTVEDFNGLVAALKSDDCYRAPILFAIGAYVKTGGGTIASVRYPVVNGPGQNTGSAAIFMKVLDINPSNVQNVVLSKE
;
A
#
# COMPACT_ATOMS: atom_id res chain seq x y z
N MET A 1 15.15 -10.38 -16.31
CA MET A 1 13.81 -9.76 -16.25
C MET A 1 14.05 -8.27 -16.10
N ASN A 2 13.44 -7.41 -16.92
CA ASN A 2 13.50 -5.98 -16.67
C ASN A 2 12.85 -5.72 -15.30
N GLU A 3 13.59 -5.11 -14.36
CA GLU A 3 13.09 -4.85 -13.00
C GLU A 3 11.89 -3.89 -12.97
N VAL A 4 11.68 -3.15 -14.06
CA VAL A 4 10.60 -2.16 -14.21
C VAL A 4 9.70 -2.56 -15.40
N PRO A 5 8.37 -2.68 -15.20
CA PRO A 5 7.41 -2.93 -16.28
C PRO A 5 7.52 -1.88 -17.40
N GLN A 6 7.51 -2.31 -18.66
CA GLN A 6 7.62 -1.40 -19.82
C GLN A 6 6.28 -1.17 -20.51
N THR A 7 5.34 -2.10 -20.36
CA THR A 7 3.98 -2.00 -20.91
C THR A 7 2.91 -2.11 -19.81
N VAL A 8 1.67 -1.75 -20.17
CA VAL A 8 0.50 -1.97 -19.30
C VAL A 8 0.28 -3.46 -19.04
N GLU A 9 0.56 -4.32 -20.02
CA GLU A 9 0.47 -5.77 -19.88
C GLU A 9 1.51 -6.29 -18.88
N ASP A 10 2.77 -5.84 -18.99
CA ASP A 10 3.83 -6.18 -18.04
C ASP A 10 3.44 -5.77 -16.61
N PHE A 11 2.89 -4.56 -16.46
CA PHE A 11 2.46 -4.04 -15.17
C PHE A 11 1.33 -4.88 -14.58
N ASN A 12 0.32 -5.21 -15.37
CA ASN A 12 -0.80 -6.04 -14.94
C ASN A 12 -0.35 -7.46 -14.57
N GLY A 13 0.58 -8.04 -15.33
CA GLY A 13 1.19 -9.34 -15.04
C GLY A 13 1.96 -9.33 -13.72
N LEU A 14 2.77 -8.29 -13.48
CA LEU A 14 3.49 -8.11 -12.21
C LEU A 14 2.50 -7.99 -11.03
N VAL A 15 1.48 -7.15 -11.15
CA VAL A 15 0.46 -6.98 -10.10
C VAL A 15 -0.27 -8.30 -9.83
N ALA A 16 -0.64 -9.06 -10.87
CA ALA A 16 -1.28 -10.35 -10.72
C ALA A 16 -0.39 -11.34 -9.94
N ALA A 17 0.90 -11.42 -10.27
CA ALA A 17 1.86 -12.27 -9.57
C ALA A 17 2.07 -11.87 -8.10
N LEU A 18 2.06 -10.58 -7.78
CA LEU A 18 2.12 -10.11 -6.39
C LEU A 18 0.87 -10.47 -5.59
N LYS A 19 -0.30 -10.44 -6.25
CA LYS A 19 -1.59 -10.73 -5.62
C LYS A 19 -1.90 -12.23 -5.52
N SER A 20 -1.17 -13.08 -6.25
CA SER A 20 -1.35 -14.54 -6.20
C SER A 20 -0.69 -15.21 -4.99
N ASP A 21 0.06 -14.46 -4.18
CA ASP A 21 0.56 -14.94 -2.89
C ASP A 21 -0.62 -15.20 -1.94
N ASP A 22 -0.71 -16.39 -1.36
CA ASP A 22 -1.80 -16.80 -0.45
C ASP A 22 -1.89 -15.90 0.80
N CYS A 23 -0.78 -15.27 1.19
CA CYS A 23 -0.71 -14.32 2.29
C CYS A 23 -1.13 -12.90 1.89
N TYR A 24 -1.31 -12.63 0.59
CA TYR A 24 -1.70 -11.30 0.12
C TYR A 24 -3.09 -10.92 0.66
N ARG A 25 -3.15 -9.74 1.26
CA ARG A 25 -4.41 -9.10 1.66
C ARG A 25 -4.40 -7.69 1.09
N ALA A 26 -5.41 -7.37 0.28
CA ALA A 26 -5.58 -6.01 -0.21
C ALA A 26 -5.89 -5.09 0.99
N PRO A 27 -5.14 -3.98 1.16
CA PRO A 27 -5.44 -3.02 2.21
C PRO A 27 -6.80 -2.37 1.96
N ILE A 28 -7.61 -2.22 3.01
CA ILE A 28 -8.90 -1.50 2.93
C ILE A 28 -8.66 0.00 2.65
N LEU A 29 -7.61 0.57 3.24
CA LEU A 29 -7.18 1.95 3.05
C LEU A 29 -5.67 2.00 2.84
N PHE A 30 -5.22 2.79 1.86
CA PHE A 30 -3.81 3.14 1.74
C PHE A 30 -3.64 4.58 1.27
N ALA A 31 -2.59 5.22 1.75
CA ALA A 31 -2.33 6.63 1.50
C ALA A 31 -0.83 6.91 1.48
N ILE A 32 -0.45 7.96 0.77
CA ILE A 32 0.91 8.51 0.80
C ILE A 32 0.82 9.84 1.52
N GLY A 33 1.59 10.00 2.60
CA GLY A 33 1.56 11.17 3.44
C GLY A 33 2.93 11.80 3.60
N ALA A 34 2.95 13.14 3.70
CA ALA A 34 4.11 13.89 4.15
C ALA A 34 3.98 14.15 5.65
N TYR A 35 4.96 13.70 6.44
CA TYR A 35 4.97 13.94 7.88
C TYR A 35 5.66 15.26 8.21
N VAL A 36 5.20 15.91 9.29
CA VAL A 36 5.87 17.05 9.93
C VAL A 36 6.32 16.60 11.31
N LYS A 37 7.56 16.91 11.68
CA LYS A 37 8.13 16.59 13.00
C LYS A 37 8.06 17.79 13.94
N THR A 38 7.96 17.55 15.24
CA THR A 38 8.20 18.56 16.28
C THR A 38 9.69 18.93 16.31
N GLY A 39 10.06 19.99 17.04
CA GLY A 39 11.46 20.34 17.26
C GLY A 39 12.28 19.23 17.93
N GLY A 40 11.64 18.31 18.65
CA GLY A 40 12.27 17.12 19.25
C GLY A 40 12.32 15.89 18.35
N GLY A 41 11.91 15.98 17.08
CA GLY A 41 11.99 14.89 16.10
C GLY A 41 10.83 13.88 16.09
N THR A 42 9.87 14.00 17.01
CA THR A 42 8.64 13.19 17.02
C THR A 42 7.71 13.61 15.89
N ILE A 43 6.99 12.67 15.27
CA ILE A 43 5.96 12.99 14.26
C ILE A 43 4.83 13.78 14.93
N ALA A 44 4.57 14.99 14.44
CA ALA A 44 3.53 15.89 14.92
C ALA A 44 2.24 15.78 14.10
N SER A 45 2.37 15.64 12.78
CA SER A 45 1.23 15.47 11.88
C SER A 45 1.65 14.72 10.61
N VAL A 46 0.69 14.12 9.93
CA VAL A 46 0.85 13.56 8.58
C VAL A 46 -0.24 14.14 7.69
N ARG A 47 0.14 14.71 6.56
CA ARG A 47 -0.79 15.28 5.56
C ARG A 47 -0.85 14.34 4.37
N TYR A 48 -2.04 13.88 4.02
CA TYR A 48 -2.26 12.91 2.95
C TYR A 48 -2.86 13.59 1.70
N PRO A 49 -2.06 13.96 0.70
CA PRO A 49 -2.58 14.48 -0.57
C PRO A 49 -3.35 13.42 -1.38
N VAL A 50 -3.06 12.13 -1.15
CA VAL A 50 -3.71 11.01 -1.83
C VAL A 50 -4.15 9.99 -0.78
N VAL A 51 -5.45 9.71 -0.76
CA VAL A 51 -6.07 8.66 0.07
C VAL A 51 -6.91 7.79 -0.84
N ASN A 52 -6.71 6.47 -0.76
CA ASN A 52 -7.47 5.49 -1.52
C ASN A 52 -8.39 4.72 -0.59
N GLY A 53 -9.68 4.71 -0.95
CA GLY A 53 -10.72 3.99 -0.25
C GLY A 53 -10.79 2.50 -0.61
N PRO A 54 -11.76 1.77 -0.05
CA PRO A 54 -11.96 0.36 -0.32
C PRO A 54 -12.08 0.05 -1.82
N GLY A 55 -11.30 -0.91 -2.30
CA GLY A 55 -11.32 -1.36 -3.70
C GLY A 55 -10.67 -0.42 -4.72
N GLN A 56 -10.23 0.78 -4.30
CA GLN A 56 -9.58 1.73 -5.19
C GLN A 56 -8.09 1.42 -5.34
N ASN A 57 -7.55 1.55 -6.56
CA ASN A 57 -6.12 1.53 -6.86
C ASN A 57 -5.33 0.35 -6.24
N THR A 58 -5.97 -0.82 -6.13
CA THR A 58 -5.39 -2.00 -5.47
C THR A 58 -4.14 -2.55 -6.16
N GLY A 59 -3.95 -2.27 -7.46
CA GLY A 59 -2.70 -2.58 -8.15
C GLY A 59 -1.54 -1.73 -7.64
N SER A 60 -1.75 -0.42 -7.48
CA SER A 60 -0.77 0.49 -6.89
C SER A 60 -0.44 0.11 -5.45
N ALA A 61 -1.42 -0.33 -4.66
CA ALA A 61 -1.20 -0.83 -3.31
C ALA A 61 -0.26 -2.05 -3.28
N ALA A 62 -0.44 -3.02 -4.18
CA ALA A 62 0.41 -4.21 -4.27
C ALA A 62 1.87 -3.84 -4.60
N ILE A 63 2.09 -2.91 -5.54
CA ILE A 63 3.42 -2.39 -5.86
C ILE A 63 4.05 -1.69 -4.65
N PHE A 64 3.28 -0.84 -3.96
CA PHE A 64 3.77 -0.08 -2.82
C PHE A 64 4.21 -1.00 -1.67
N MET A 65 3.43 -2.04 -1.38
CA MET A 65 3.79 -3.07 -0.40
C MET A 65 5.07 -3.80 -0.79
N LYS A 66 5.23 -4.16 -2.07
CA LYS A 66 6.44 -4.81 -2.57
C LYS A 66 7.68 -3.91 -2.42
N VAL A 67 7.59 -2.64 -2.80
CA VAL A 67 8.71 -1.70 -2.78
C VAL A 67 9.14 -1.36 -1.35
N LEU A 68 8.19 -1.28 -0.41
CA LEU A 68 8.48 -1.00 1.00
C LEU A 68 8.76 -2.26 1.84
N ASP A 69 8.85 -3.43 1.19
CA ASP A 69 9.04 -4.74 1.85
C ASP A 69 8.02 -5.01 2.98
N ILE A 70 6.77 -4.58 2.76
CA ILE A 70 5.67 -4.82 3.71
C ILE A 70 5.23 -6.27 3.58
N ASN A 71 5.37 -7.03 4.66
CA ASN A 71 4.84 -8.38 4.74
C ASN A 71 3.31 -8.35 4.52
N PRO A 72 2.77 -9.01 3.48
CA PRO A 72 1.35 -8.98 3.17
C PRO A 72 0.46 -9.55 4.27
N SER A 73 0.98 -10.45 5.11
CA SER A 73 0.24 -11.00 6.26
C SER A 73 0.07 -9.99 7.40
N ASN A 74 0.91 -8.95 7.45
CA ASN A 74 0.85 -7.89 8.47
C ASN A 74 -0.13 -6.76 8.09
N VAL A 75 -0.81 -6.84 6.94
CA VAL A 75 -1.88 -5.90 6.60
C VAL A 75 -3.07 -6.13 7.52
N GLN A 76 -3.14 -5.35 8.60
CA GLN A 76 -4.24 -5.37 9.54
C GLN A 76 -5.42 -4.60 8.99
N ASN A 77 -6.46 -5.32 8.58
CA ASN A 77 -7.78 -4.75 8.40
C ASN A 77 -8.42 -4.60 9.78
N VAL A 78 -8.11 -3.50 10.48
CA VAL A 78 -8.69 -3.22 11.80
C VAL A 78 -10.17 -2.91 11.61
N VAL A 79 -11.04 -3.85 11.98
CA VAL A 79 -12.48 -3.62 12.07
C VAL A 79 -12.75 -2.99 13.44
N LEU A 80 -13.05 -1.69 13.45
CA LEU A 80 -13.57 -1.03 14.65
C LEU A 80 -15.06 -1.37 14.78
N SER A 81 -15.40 -2.38 15.56
CA SER A 81 -16.78 -2.59 16.00
C SER A 81 -17.09 -1.61 17.13
N LYS A 82 -18.17 -0.82 17.00
CA LYS A 82 -18.79 -0.17 18.16
C LYS A 82 -19.40 -1.26 19.03
N GLU A 83 -19.03 -1.29 20.31
CA GLU A 83 -19.91 -1.81 21.36
C GLU A 83 -21.14 -0.90 21.50
#